data_AF-A0A353XTZ0-F1
#
_entry.id   AF-A0A353XTZ0-F1
#
_cell.length_a   1.000
_cell.length_b   1.000
_cell.length_c   1.000
_cell.angle_alpha   90.00
_cell.angle_beta   90.00
_cell.angle_gamma   90.00
#
_symmetry.space_group_name_H-M   'P 1'
#
loop_
_entity.id
_entity.type
_entity.pdbx_description
1 polymer ?
#
loop_
_entity_poly.entity_id
_entity_poly.type
_entity_poly.pdbx_seq_one_letter_code
_entity_poly.pdbx_strand_id
1 'polypeptide(L)' 'MFLVIQNDTINLSDISRISRESAKIKVYFISENPVAEYDFDTESDATEVEYKIFKNLEEKRLIV' A
#
# COMPACT_ATOMS: atom_id res chain seq x y z
N MET A 1 -8.23 -6.29 15.82
CA MET A 1 -7.72 -7.54 15.23
C MET A 1 -6.26 -7.28 14.89
N PHE A 2 -5.33 -7.84 15.66
CA PHE A 2 -3.89 -7.63 15.45
C PHE A 2 -3.42 -8.69 14.44
N LEU A 3 -2.94 -8.27 13.27
CA LEU A 3 -2.29 -9.15 12.32
C LEU A 3 -0.95 -9.57 12.92
N VAL A 4 -0.85 -10.86 13.27
CA VAL A 4 0.40 -11.51 13.69
C VAL A 4 1.22 -11.71 12.43
N ILE A 5 2.28 -10.93 12.28
CA ILE A 5 3.27 -11.08 11.20
C ILE A 5 4.01 -12.39 11.48
N GLN A 6 3.67 -13.47 10.75
CA GLN A 6 4.42 -14.72 10.77
C GLN A 6 5.76 -14.51 10.05
N ASN A 7 6.81 -14.98 10.71
CA ASN A 7 8.20 -14.64 10.47
C ASN A 7 8.84 -15.49 9.36
N ASP A 8 8.29 -15.46 8.15
CA ASP A 8 8.90 -16.11 6.99
C ASP A 8 9.03 -15.11 5.83
N THR A 9 10.25 -14.60 5.66
CA THR A 9 10.72 -13.69 4.58
C THR A 9 10.06 -12.31 4.52
N ILE A 10 10.53 -11.37 5.35
CA ILE A 10 10.33 -9.93 5.10
C ILE A 10 11.02 -9.63 3.76
N ASN A 11 10.24 -9.42 2.71
CA ASN A 11 10.73 -8.97 1.42
C ASN A 11 10.94 -7.46 1.50
N LEU A 12 12.06 -6.98 0.97
CA LEU A 12 12.45 -5.58 1.03
C LEU A 12 11.45 -4.66 0.28
N SER A 13 10.71 -5.25 -0.66
CA SER A 13 9.60 -4.62 -1.40
C SER A 13 8.24 -4.78 -0.72
N ASP A 14 8.15 -5.38 0.46
CA ASP A 14 6.88 -5.50 1.19
C ASP A 14 6.42 -4.14 1.72
N ILE A 15 5.12 -4.03 1.96
CA ILE A 15 4.50 -2.81 2.44
C ILE A 15 4.66 -2.69 3.95
N SER A 16 5.19 -1.55 4.38
CA SER A 16 5.24 -1.15 5.77
C SER A 16 3.95 -0.46 6.22
N ARG A 17 3.42 0.46 5.40
CA ARG A 17 2.27 1.30 5.78
C ARG A 17 1.54 1.85 4.55
N ILE A 18 0.22 1.97 4.64
CA ILE A 18 -0.58 2.78 3.74
C ILE A 18 -1.18 3.94 4.56
N SER A 19 -1.07 5.16 4.06
CA SER A 19 -1.60 6.37 4.72
C SER A 19 -2.39 7.21 3.73
N ARG A 20 -3.59 7.62 4.12
CA ARG A 20 -4.42 8.55 3.35
C ARG A 20 -4.31 9.94 3.98
N GLU A 21 -3.82 10.91 3.21
CA GLU A 21 -3.69 12.31 3.64
C GLU A 21 -4.37 13.21 2.61
N SER A 22 -5.48 13.84 3.00
CA SER A 22 -6.26 14.76 2.16
C SER A 22 -6.69 14.14 0.82
N ALA A 23 -6.00 14.48 -0.27
CA ALA A 23 -6.25 14.06 -1.66
C ALA A 23 -5.19 13.06 -2.16
N LYS A 24 -4.42 12.45 -1.24
CA LYS A 24 -3.31 11.55 -1.57
C LYS A 24 -3.35 10.26 -0.76
N ILE A 25 -2.96 9.17 -1.40
CA ILE A 25 -2.67 7.87 -0.79
C ILE A 25 -1.18 7.63 -0.91
N LYS A 26 -0.52 7.40 0.22
CA LYS A 26 0.91 7.12 0.32
C LYS A 26 1.12 5.68 0.72
N VAL A 27 1.86 4.93 -0.10
CA VAL A 27 2.25 3.55 0.15
C VAL A 27 3.73 3.51 0.47
N TYR A 28 4.03 3.14 1.71
CA TYR A 28 5.38 3.02 2.25
C TYR A 28 5.83 1.57 2.15
N PHE A 29 6.99 1.35 1.57
CA PHE A 29 7.64 0.05 1.49
C PHE A 29 8.69 -0.08 2.60
N ILE A 30 9.03 -1.31 2.97
CA ILE A 30 9.99 -1.58 4.05
C ILE A 30 11.40 -1.07 3.72
N SER A 31 11.78 -1.03 2.44
CA SER A 31 13.10 -0.53 2.05
C SER A 31 13.17 0.29 0.76
N GLU A 32 12.10 0.36 -0.03
CA GLU A 32 12.08 1.25 -1.20
C GLU A 32 11.79 2.69 -0.79
N ASN A 33 12.72 3.57 -1.18
CA ASN A 33 12.54 5.02 -1.20
C ASN A 33 12.72 5.47 -2.66
N PRO A 34 11.78 6.23 -3.24
CA PRO A 34 10.73 7.01 -2.57
C PRO A 34 9.41 6.27 -2.33
N VAL A 35 8.59 6.82 -1.42
CA VAL A 35 7.20 6.44 -1.14
C VAL A 35 6.37 6.54 -2.42
N ALA A 36 5.49 5.57 -2.70
CA ALA A 36 4.56 5.68 -3.82
C ALA A 36 3.37 6.56 -3.41
N GLU A 37 3.18 7.68 -4.13
CA GLU A 37 2.06 8.59 -3.93
C GLU A 37 1.04 8.44 -5.04
N TYR A 38 -0.24 8.43 -4.68
CA TYR A 38 -1.37 8.38 -5.61
C TYR A 38 -2.34 9.50 -5.27
N ASP A 39 -2.58 10.39 -6.22
CA ASP A 39 -3.54 11.49 -6.08
C ASP A 39 -4.97 11.02 -6.40
N PHE A 40 -5.96 11.57 -5.70
CA PHE A 40 -7.38 11.40 -5.98
C PHE A 40 -8.14 12.70 -5.69
N ASP A 41 -9.17 13.01 -6.50
CA ASP A 41 -9.92 14.26 -6.39
C ASP A 41 -11.23 14.10 -5.60
N THR A 42 -11.86 12.92 -5.64
CA THR A 42 -13.12 12.63 -4.95
C THR A 42 -13.04 11.36 -4.09
N GLU A 43 -13.97 11.17 -3.14
CA GLU A 43 -14.05 9.93 -2.33
C GLU A 43 -14.30 8.68 -3.19
N SER A 44 -15.06 8.81 -4.28
CA SER A 44 -15.29 7.71 -5.22
C SER A 44 -14.00 7.34 -5.95
N ASP A 45 -13.22 8.34 -6.38
CA ASP A 45 -11.91 8.11 -6.99
C ASP A 45 -10.93 7.51 -5.99
N ALA A 46 -10.96 7.95 -4.73
CA ALA A 46 -10.12 7.40 -3.66
C ALA A 46 -10.31 5.88 -3.53
N THR A 47 -11.57 5.43 -3.53
CA THR A 47 -11.90 3.99 -3.42
C THR A 47 -11.39 3.20 -4.64
N GLU A 48 -11.51 3.77 -5.84
CA GLU A 48 -11.03 3.13 -7.06
C GLU A 48 -9.49 3.06 -7.11
N VAL A 49 -8.82 4.11 -6.64
CA VAL A 49 -7.37 4.18 -6.50
C VAL A 49 -6.88 3.18 -5.45
N GLU A 50 -7.53 3.09 -4.29
CA GLU A 50 -7.24 2.06 -3.28
C GLU A 50 -7.35 0.66 -3.87
N TYR A 51 -8.45 0.36 -4.58
CA TYR A 51 -8.64 -0.94 -5.20
C TYR A 51 -7.54 -1.28 -6.22
N LYS A 52 -7.14 -0.32 -7.05
CA LYS A 52 -6.03 -0.49 -8.01
C LYS A 52 -4.70 -0.74 -7.30
N ILE A 53 -4.44 -0.03 -6.20
CA ILE A 53 -3.26 -0.23 -5.37
C ILE A 53 -3.27 -1.66 -4.81
N PHE A 54 -4.34 -2.08 -4.13
CA PHE A 54 -4.47 -3.43 -3.56
C PHE A 54 -4.27 -4.52 -4.61
N LYS A 55 -4.91 -4.39 -5.78
CA LYS A 55 -4.77 -5.37 -6.86
C LYS A 55 -3.33 -5.46 -7.39
N ASN A 56 -2.65 -4.33 -7.59
CA ASN A 56 -1.26 -4.31 -8.05
C ASN A 56 -0.31 -5.00 -7.06
N LEU A 57 -0.56 -4.79 -5.77
CA LEU A 57 0.24 -5.35 -4.70
C LEU A 57 -0.02 -6.86 -4.51
N GLU A 58 -1.26 -7.31 -4.70
CA GLU A 58 -1.64 -8.73 -4.75
C GLU A 58 -0.96 -9.44 -5.94
N GLU A 59 -1.02 -8.86 -7.14
CA GLU A 59 -0.36 -9.39 -8.35
C GLU A 59 1.15 -9.54 -8.16
N LYS A 60 1.76 -8.62 -7.42
CA LYS A 60 3.20 -8.64 -7.10
C LYS A 60 3.55 -9.46 -5.86
N ARG A 61 2.56 -10.04 -5.17
CA ARG A 61 2.73 -10.79 -3.91
C ARG A 61 3.44 -9.98 -2.82
N LEU A 62 3.16 -8.68 -2.76
CA LEU A 62 3.72 -7.74 -1.77
C LEU A 62 2.77 -7.52 -0.58
N ILE A 63 1.58 -8.13 -0.63
CA ILE A 63 0.64 -8.26 0.48
C ILE A 63 0.53 -9.76 0.76
N VAL A 64 0.68 -10.14 2.03
CA VAL A 64 0.46 -11.50 2.55
C VAL A 64 -0.66 -11.45 3.58
#